data_AF-A0A2M7DLZ2-F1
#
_entry.id   AF-A0A2M7DLZ2-F1
#
_cell.length_a   1.000
_cell.length_b   1.000
_cell.length_c   1.000
_cell.angle_alpha   90.00
_cell.angle_beta   90.00
_cell.angle_gamma   90.00
#
_symmetry.space_group_name_H-M   'P 1'
#
loop_
_entity.id
_entity.type
_entity.pdbx_description
1 polymer ?
#
loop_
_entity_poly.entity_id
_entity_poly.type
_entity_poly.pdbx_seq_one_letter_code
_entity_poly.pdbx_strand_id
1 'polypeptide(L)'
;MKNNYLCIIQARISSTRLPGKVLKKVNGITLLEYEIKRVKKSKKIDKIVIATSDKKVDDIIERFCKKISINCFRGSEEDVLDRYYQCALKYPKFKNIIRVTGDCPLIDSKVIDKVLVFFEKGKYDYASNVLEETYPDGMDIEVFSKPALEDAARNAMLLSEREHVTLYIRNNKKFKKGSIKAKKDYSGFRLTVDNQDDFAIIRFLIKNTEPNANFLDYISLLTKNPKIMLKNMHIIRNEGLLKSLKEDKIVKIF
;
A
#
# COMPACT_ATOMS: atom_id res chain seq x y z
N MET A 1 3.53 7.31 -25.43
CA MET A 1 3.63 5.86 -25.13
C MET A 1 2.75 5.59 -23.93
N LYS A 2 1.81 4.64 -24.00
CA LYS A 2 0.99 4.26 -22.83
C LYS A 2 1.95 3.82 -21.72
N ASN A 3 1.72 4.30 -20.50
CA ASN A 3 2.49 3.83 -19.36
C ASN A 3 2.19 2.33 -19.18
N ASN A 4 3.02 1.61 -18.41
CA ASN A 4 2.90 0.16 -18.30
C ASN A 4 2.80 -0.35 -16.86
N TYR A 5 1.98 0.34 -16.06
CA TYR A 5 1.86 0.11 -14.61
C TYR A 5 0.52 -0.51 -14.22
N LEU A 6 0.62 -1.62 -13.50
CA LEU A 6 -0.48 -2.23 -12.77
C LEU A 6 -0.36 -1.86 -11.29
N CYS A 7 -1.30 -1.06 -10.78
CA CYS A 7 -1.43 -0.80 -9.36
C CYS A 7 -2.30 -1.90 -8.73
N ILE A 8 -1.69 -2.63 -7.80
CA ILE A 8 -2.35 -3.64 -6.98
C ILE A 8 -2.50 -3.04 -5.58
N ILE A 9 -3.75 -2.85 -5.16
CA ILE A 9 -4.09 -2.42 -3.81
C ILE A 9 -4.48 -3.67 -3.03
N GLN A 10 -3.69 -4.06 -2.03
CA GLN A 10 -4.03 -5.20 -1.17
C GLN A 10 -5.02 -4.78 -0.08
N ALA A 11 -6.16 -5.45 0.01
CA ALA A 11 -7.18 -5.16 1.03
C ALA A 11 -7.82 -6.45 1.55
N ARG A 12 -8.01 -6.54 2.88
CA ARG A 12 -8.71 -7.64 3.55
C ARG A 12 -9.59 -7.12 4.69
N ILE A 13 -10.64 -7.85 5.02
CA ILE A 13 -11.52 -7.58 6.17
C ILE A 13 -10.86 -7.99 7.48
N SER A 14 -10.04 -9.06 7.45
CA SER A 14 -9.32 -9.60 8.60
C SER A 14 -8.29 -8.59 9.12
N SER A 15 -8.73 -7.79 10.09
CA SER A 15 -7.90 -6.96 10.96
C SER A 15 -8.31 -7.24 12.39
N THR A 16 -7.35 -7.62 13.24
CA THR A 16 -7.59 -7.90 14.66
C THR A 16 -7.87 -6.63 15.46
N ARG A 17 -7.16 -5.54 15.14
CA ARG A 17 -7.27 -4.24 15.84
C ARG A 17 -8.46 -3.40 15.40
N LEU A 18 -8.85 -3.48 14.12
CA LEU A 18 -10.00 -2.76 13.59
C LEU A 18 -10.68 -3.57 12.49
N PRO A 19 -11.56 -4.53 12.85
CA PRO A 19 -12.26 -5.37 11.89
C PRO A 19 -12.97 -4.55 10.80
N GLY A 20 -12.78 -4.94 9.54
CA GLY A 20 -13.40 -4.27 8.40
C GLY A 20 -12.93 -2.83 8.18
N LYS A 21 -11.74 -2.45 8.68
CA LYS A 21 -11.17 -1.09 8.55
C LYS A 21 -11.32 -0.49 7.16
N VAL A 22 -10.98 -1.26 6.12
CA VAL A 22 -10.99 -0.81 4.72
C VAL A 22 -12.39 -0.43 4.22
N LEU A 23 -13.46 -0.95 4.83
CA LEU A 23 -14.86 -0.65 4.48
C LEU A 23 -15.54 0.31 5.46
N LYS A 24 -14.86 0.78 6.52
CA LYS A 24 -15.40 1.85 7.38
C LYS A 24 -15.68 3.09 6.54
N LYS A 25 -16.69 3.84 6.95
CA LYS A 25 -17.19 4.98 6.18
C LYS A 25 -16.90 6.31 6.85
N VAL A 26 -16.60 7.30 6.02
CA VAL A 26 -16.62 8.72 6.35
C VAL A 26 -17.48 9.41 5.31
N ASN A 27 -18.45 10.22 5.74
CA ASN A 27 -19.41 10.89 4.85
C ASN A 27 -20.08 9.94 3.82
N GLY A 28 -20.41 8.71 4.27
CA GLY A 28 -21.05 7.68 3.44
C GLY A 28 -20.11 6.90 2.49
N ILE A 29 -18.87 7.36 2.30
CA ILE A 29 -17.87 6.78 1.39
C ILE A 29 -16.93 5.86 2.19
N THR A 30 -16.60 4.68 1.67
CA THR A 30 -15.67 3.75 2.35
C THR A 30 -14.22 4.23 2.27
N LEU A 31 -13.38 3.86 3.24
CA LEU A 31 -11.95 4.20 3.21
C LEU A 31 -11.25 3.67 1.95
N LEU A 32 -11.55 2.44 1.54
CA LEU A 32 -11.03 1.87 0.29
C LEU A 32 -11.51 2.65 -0.94
N GLU A 33 -12.73 3.18 -0.93
CA GLU A 33 -13.21 4.03 -2.03
C GLU A 33 -12.47 5.38 -2.07
N TYR A 34 -12.18 5.99 -0.91
CA TYR A 34 -11.31 7.17 -0.83
C TYR A 34 -9.94 6.88 -1.44
N GLU A 35 -9.32 5.77 -1.05
CA GLU A 35 -8.01 5.35 -1.55
C GLU A 35 -8.03 5.19 -3.08
N ILE A 36 -8.98 4.42 -3.61
CA ILE A 36 -9.11 4.20 -5.06
C ILE A 36 -9.31 5.52 -5.79
N LYS A 37 -10.15 6.43 -5.27
CA LYS A 37 -10.37 7.77 -5.86
C LYS A 37 -9.09 8.58 -5.91
N ARG A 38 -8.22 8.45 -4.91
CA ARG A 38 -6.92 9.16 -4.88
C ARG A 38 -5.91 8.51 -5.80
N VAL A 39 -5.77 7.19 -5.79
CA VAL A 39 -4.89 6.44 -6.70
C VAL A 39 -5.25 6.71 -8.17
N LYS A 40 -6.54 6.80 -8.51
CA LYS A 40 -7.02 7.17 -9.86
C LYS A 40 -6.57 8.55 -10.35
N LYS A 41 -6.14 9.46 -9.47
CA LYS A 41 -5.62 10.79 -9.86
C LYS A 41 -4.17 10.74 -10.35
N SER A 42 -3.47 9.61 -10.21
CA SER A 42 -2.13 9.42 -10.77
C SER A 42 -2.17 9.52 -12.29
N LYS A 43 -1.21 10.21 -12.88
CA LYS A 43 -1.08 10.32 -14.35
C LYS A 43 -0.32 9.15 -14.96
N LYS A 44 0.25 8.29 -14.14
CA LYS A 44 1.16 7.21 -14.52
C LYS A 44 0.53 5.82 -14.41
N ILE A 45 -0.49 5.64 -13.56
CA ILE A 45 -1.18 4.35 -13.39
C ILE A 45 -2.13 4.08 -14.57
N ASP A 46 -2.01 2.91 -15.18
CA ASP A 46 -2.88 2.49 -16.30
C ASP A 46 -4.02 1.57 -15.85
N LYS A 47 -3.79 0.79 -14.78
CA LYS A 47 -4.77 -0.16 -14.26
C LYS A 47 -4.67 -0.26 -12.75
N ILE A 48 -5.84 -0.31 -12.11
CA ILE A 48 -5.98 -0.58 -10.67
C ILE A 48 -6.71 -1.90 -10.51
N VAL A 49 -6.21 -2.74 -9.61
CA VAL A 49 -6.82 -3.99 -9.19
C VAL A 49 -6.78 -4.08 -7.67
N ILE A 50 -7.89 -4.46 -7.05
CA ILE A 50 -7.92 -4.80 -5.63
C ILE A 50 -7.58 -6.27 -5.47
N ALA A 51 -6.51 -6.58 -4.75
CA ALA A 51 -6.16 -7.95 -4.38
C ALA A 51 -6.64 -8.23 -2.95
N THR A 52 -7.49 -9.25 -2.79
CA THR A 52 -8.06 -9.67 -1.50
C THR A 52 -7.93 -11.18 -1.29
N SER A 53 -8.27 -11.69 -0.11
CA SER A 53 -8.17 -13.14 0.11
C SER A 53 -9.30 -13.92 -0.58
N ASP A 54 -9.07 -15.22 -0.74
CA ASP A 54 -10.06 -16.20 -1.16
C ASP A 54 -10.99 -16.65 -0.02
N LYS A 55 -10.81 -16.14 1.21
CA LYS A 55 -11.69 -16.46 2.33
C LYS A 55 -13.07 -15.83 2.15
N LYS A 56 -14.10 -16.54 2.60
CA LYS A 56 -15.51 -16.10 2.53
C LYS A 56 -15.76 -14.72 3.17
N VAL A 57 -15.03 -14.38 4.22
CA VAL A 57 -15.15 -13.06 4.89
C VAL A 57 -14.82 -11.90 3.96
N ASP A 58 -13.98 -12.12 2.94
CA ASP A 58 -13.58 -11.12 1.95
C ASP A 58 -14.50 -11.07 0.71
N ASP A 59 -15.56 -11.89 0.63
CA ASP A 59 -16.59 -11.80 -0.42
C ASP A 59 -17.21 -10.40 -0.49
N ILE A 60 -17.26 -9.70 0.65
CA ILE A 60 -17.74 -8.31 0.73
C ILE A 60 -16.85 -7.33 -0.03
N ILE A 61 -15.52 -7.56 -0.09
CA ILE A 61 -14.59 -6.73 -0.87
C ILE A 61 -14.82 -6.95 -2.36
N GLU A 62 -15.01 -8.19 -2.80
CA GLU A 62 -15.33 -8.49 -4.20
C GLU A 62 -16.67 -7.84 -4.63
N ARG A 63 -17.72 -7.95 -3.80
CA ARG A 63 -19.01 -7.28 -4.02
C ARG A 63 -18.87 -5.77 -4.06
N PHE A 64 -18.07 -5.20 -3.15
CA PHE A 64 -17.74 -3.78 -3.15
C PHE A 64 -17.08 -3.37 -4.47
N CYS A 65 -16.06 -4.12 -4.94
CA CYS A 65 -15.37 -3.86 -6.19
C CYS A 65 -16.31 -3.91 -7.40
N LYS A 66 -17.22 -4.90 -7.45
CA LYS A 66 -18.28 -5.00 -8.48
C LYS A 66 -19.17 -3.76 -8.48
N LYS A 67 -19.60 -3.29 -7.30
CA LYS A 67 -20.46 -2.10 -7.16
C LYS A 67 -19.81 -0.82 -7.71
N ILE A 68 -18.49 -0.67 -7.56
CA ILE A 68 -17.76 0.54 -8.01
C ILE A 68 -17.01 0.33 -9.34
N SER A 69 -17.27 -0.78 -10.04
CA SER A 69 -16.65 -1.14 -11.32
C SER A 69 -15.12 -1.14 -11.30
N ILE A 70 -14.53 -1.77 -10.28
CA ILE A 70 -13.09 -2.00 -10.15
C ILE A 70 -12.79 -3.50 -10.21
N ASN A 71 -11.70 -3.87 -10.89
CA ASN A 71 -11.27 -5.26 -10.94
C ASN A 71 -10.81 -5.73 -9.56
N CYS A 72 -11.22 -6.95 -9.21
CA CYS A 72 -10.81 -7.63 -8.00
C CYS A 72 -10.11 -8.94 -8.37
N PHE A 73 -9.02 -9.25 -7.68
CA PHE A 73 -8.34 -10.53 -7.72
C PHE A 73 -8.39 -11.15 -6.33
N ARG A 74 -8.65 -12.46 -6.27
CA ARG A 74 -8.70 -13.23 -5.02
C ARG A 74 -7.64 -14.32 -5.05
N GLY A 75 -6.94 -14.48 -3.93
CA GLY A 75 -5.90 -15.50 -3.79
C GLY A 75 -5.56 -15.76 -2.32
N SER A 76 -4.47 -16.47 -2.06
CA SER A 76 -4.07 -16.90 -0.71
C SER A 76 -4.11 -15.76 0.31
N GLU A 77 -4.71 -15.98 1.48
CA GLU A 77 -4.72 -15.02 2.59
C GLU A 77 -3.30 -14.79 3.15
N GLU A 78 -2.56 -15.89 3.33
CA GLU A 78 -1.27 -15.97 4.02
C GLU A 78 -0.10 -15.69 3.07
N ASP A 79 -0.16 -16.20 1.83
CA ASP A 79 0.87 -15.98 0.82
C ASP A 79 0.53 -14.76 -0.05
N VAL A 80 0.78 -13.60 0.52
CA VAL A 80 0.49 -12.31 -0.13
C VAL A 80 1.37 -12.14 -1.38
N LEU A 81 2.62 -12.58 -1.34
CA LEU A 81 3.54 -12.55 -2.47
C LEU A 81 2.99 -13.36 -3.65
N ASP A 82 2.55 -14.61 -3.43
CA ASP A 82 1.90 -15.39 -4.49
C ASP A 82 0.63 -14.71 -4.98
N ARG A 83 -0.20 -14.16 -4.08
CA ARG A 83 -1.40 -13.40 -4.49
C ARG A 83 -1.06 -12.24 -5.43
N TYR A 84 0.02 -11.50 -5.17
CA TYR A 84 0.50 -10.46 -6.09
C TYR A 84 0.98 -11.05 -7.43
N TYR A 85 1.75 -12.13 -7.38
CA TYR A 85 2.28 -12.80 -8.58
C TYR A 85 1.15 -13.33 -9.48
N GLN A 86 0.21 -14.10 -8.93
CA GLN A 86 -0.95 -14.62 -9.65
C GLN A 86 -1.84 -13.49 -10.20
N CYS A 87 -2.04 -12.41 -9.44
CA CYS A 87 -2.72 -11.22 -9.92
C CYS A 87 -2.00 -10.63 -11.15
N ALA A 88 -0.69 -10.44 -11.08
CA ALA A 88 0.11 -9.89 -12.17
C ALA A 88 0.13 -10.80 -13.42
N LEU A 89 0.00 -12.12 -13.27
CA LEU A 89 -0.13 -13.05 -14.40
C LEU A 89 -1.44 -12.86 -15.19
N LYS A 90 -2.53 -12.45 -14.53
CA LYS A 90 -3.81 -12.12 -15.21
C LYS A 90 -3.73 -10.88 -16.09
N TYR A 91 -2.69 -10.06 -15.95
CA TYR A 91 -2.50 -8.85 -16.73
C TYR A 91 -1.11 -8.81 -17.41
N PRO A 92 -0.86 -9.70 -18.40
CA PRO A 92 0.46 -9.90 -18.98
C PRO A 92 1.07 -8.67 -19.65
N LYS A 93 0.25 -7.72 -20.11
CA LYS A 93 0.72 -6.50 -20.76
C LYS A 93 1.52 -5.57 -19.83
N PHE A 94 1.20 -5.55 -18.53
CA PHE A 94 1.86 -4.66 -17.57
C PHE A 94 3.20 -5.25 -17.11
N LYS A 95 4.27 -4.47 -17.31
CA LYS A 95 5.64 -4.87 -16.98
C LYS A 95 6.07 -4.42 -15.59
N ASN A 96 5.39 -3.41 -15.03
CA ASN A 96 5.72 -2.83 -13.73
C ASN A 96 4.51 -2.92 -12.81
N ILE A 97 4.75 -3.31 -11.56
CA ILE A 97 3.74 -3.49 -10.53
C ILE A 97 3.94 -2.42 -9.48
N ILE A 98 2.84 -1.80 -9.05
CA ILE A 98 2.82 -0.84 -7.94
C ILE A 98 2.08 -1.50 -6.80
N ARG A 99 2.70 -1.54 -5.63
CA ARG A 99 2.10 -1.99 -4.39
C ARG A 99 1.63 -0.79 -3.58
N VAL A 100 0.37 -0.83 -3.18
CA VAL A 100 -0.24 0.04 -2.18
C VAL A 100 -1.05 -0.83 -1.22
N THR A 101 -1.07 -0.47 0.06
CA THR A 101 -1.86 -1.18 1.08
C THR A 101 -3.19 -0.48 1.33
N GLY A 102 -4.27 -1.25 1.43
CA GLY A 102 -5.66 -0.79 1.49
C GLY A 102 -6.07 -0.04 2.77
N ASP A 103 -5.09 0.33 3.59
CA ASP A 103 -5.21 1.11 4.81
C ASP A 103 -4.66 2.53 4.68
N CYS A 104 -4.36 2.97 3.46
CA CYS A 104 -3.81 4.28 3.15
C CYS A 104 -4.84 5.18 2.43
N PRO A 105 -6.01 5.50 3.03
CA PRO A 105 -7.11 6.18 2.35
C PRO A 105 -6.78 7.59 1.87
N LEU A 106 -5.70 8.19 2.38
CA LEU A 106 -5.25 9.54 2.08
C LEU A 106 -4.01 9.59 1.16
N ILE A 107 -3.58 8.45 0.60
CA ILE A 107 -2.39 8.35 -0.27
C ILE A 107 -2.36 9.45 -1.34
N ASP A 108 -1.21 10.09 -1.54
CA ASP A 108 -1.06 11.20 -2.47
C ASP A 108 -0.61 10.73 -3.86
N SER A 109 -1.45 10.97 -4.87
CA SER A 109 -1.15 10.59 -6.26
C SER A 109 0.09 11.27 -6.83
N LYS A 110 0.45 12.46 -6.35
CA LYS A 110 1.68 13.14 -6.76
C LYS A 110 2.92 12.45 -6.19
N VAL A 111 2.82 11.81 -5.03
CA VAL A 111 3.91 10.99 -4.47
C VAL A 111 4.05 9.70 -5.26
N ILE A 112 2.93 9.05 -5.62
CA ILE A 112 2.93 7.92 -6.55
C ILE A 112 3.67 8.29 -7.85
N ASP A 113 3.23 9.35 -8.54
CA ASP A 113 3.84 9.76 -9.81
C ASP A 113 5.34 10.05 -9.69
N LYS A 114 5.79 10.62 -8.56
CA LYS A 114 7.23 10.88 -8.30
C LYS A 114 8.02 9.58 -8.18
N VAL A 115 7.53 8.59 -7.43
CA VAL A 115 8.21 7.29 -7.29
C VAL A 115 8.31 6.59 -8.64
N LEU A 116 7.26 6.63 -9.45
CA LEU A 116 7.26 6.00 -10.78
C LEU A 116 8.22 6.68 -11.76
N VAL A 117 8.29 8.01 -11.76
CA VAL A 117 9.28 8.74 -12.58
C VAL A 117 10.70 8.42 -12.14
N PHE A 118 10.95 8.30 -10.84
CA PHE A 118 12.26 7.92 -10.32
C PHE A 118 12.64 6.48 -10.69
N PHE A 119 11.70 5.55 -10.59
CA PHE A 119 11.84 4.17 -11.04
C PHE A 119 12.28 4.07 -12.50
N GLU A 120 11.60 4.79 -13.39
CA GLU A 120 11.90 4.84 -14.83
C GLU A 120 13.29 5.40 -15.12
N LYS A 121 13.61 6.56 -14.55
CA LYS A 121 14.87 7.26 -14.79
C LYS A 121 16.07 6.43 -14.35
N GLY A 122 15.97 5.80 -13.19
CA GLY A 122 17.06 4.97 -12.67
C GLY A 122 17.12 3.58 -13.29
N LYS A 123 16.15 3.19 -14.13
CA LYS A 123 16.01 1.82 -14.66
C LYS A 123 16.13 0.78 -13.54
N TYR A 124 15.42 1.02 -12.43
CA TYR A 124 15.47 0.17 -11.25
C TYR A 124 14.63 -1.10 -11.46
N ASP A 125 14.98 -2.16 -10.74
CA ASP A 125 14.13 -3.35 -10.57
C ASP A 125 13.10 -3.13 -9.47
N TYR A 126 13.44 -2.27 -8.49
CA TYR A 126 12.58 -1.86 -7.40
C TYR A 126 12.89 -0.41 -7.00
N ALA A 127 11.85 0.40 -6.81
CA ALA A 127 11.99 1.71 -6.19
C ALA A 127 10.86 1.97 -5.20
N SER A 128 11.12 2.79 -4.20
CA SER A 128 10.11 3.12 -3.19
C SER A 128 10.40 4.44 -2.48
N ASN A 129 9.55 4.78 -1.53
CA ASN A 129 9.85 5.76 -0.48
C ASN A 129 9.87 5.14 0.93
N VAL A 130 9.97 3.81 1.03
CA VAL A 130 9.92 3.05 2.29
C VAL A 130 11.26 2.43 2.68
N LEU A 131 12.25 2.41 1.77
CA LEU A 131 13.62 2.07 2.15
C LEU A 131 14.24 3.17 3.02
N GLU A 132 13.81 4.42 2.81
CA GLU A 132 14.18 5.56 3.63
C GLU A 132 12.91 6.35 3.98
N GLU A 133 12.39 6.06 5.16
CA GLU A 133 11.08 6.51 5.64
C GLU A 133 11.10 7.99 6.03
N THR A 134 10.96 8.88 5.05
CA THR A 134 10.90 10.35 5.28
C THR A 134 9.53 10.94 4.96
N TYR A 135 8.63 10.14 4.38
CA TYR A 135 7.22 10.50 4.19
C TYR A 135 6.40 10.04 5.41
N PRO A 136 5.22 10.65 5.64
CA PRO A 136 4.27 10.15 6.63
C PRO A 136 3.97 8.67 6.39
N ASP A 137 3.79 7.92 7.47
CA ASP A 137 3.21 6.58 7.39
C ASP A 137 1.81 6.68 6.75
N GLY A 138 1.48 5.77 5.84
CA GLY A 138 0.29 5.86 4.98
C GLY A 138 0.50 6.59 3.63
N MET A 139 1.74 6.99 3.33
CA MET A 139 2.16 7.48 2.01
C MET A 139 3.12 6.50 1.35
N ASP A 140 2.98 5.21 1.63
CA ASP A 140 3.94 4.19 1.26
C ASP A 140 3.67 3.70 -0.17
N ILE A 141 4.66 3.88 -1.04
CA ILE A 141 4.60 3.45 -2.43
C ILE A 141 5.83 2.60 -2.72
N GLU A 142 5.58 1.43 -3.27
CA GLU A 142 6.61 0.55 -3.81
C GLU A 142 6.26 0.22 -5.26
N VAL A 143 7.27 0.27 -6.13
CA VAL A 143 7.16 -0.14 -7.53
C VAL A 143 8.28 -1.11 -7.86
N PHE A 144 7.95 -2.17 -8.59
CA PHE A 144 8.91 -3.19 -8.98
C PHE A 144 8.57 -3.79 -10.34
N SER A 145 9.60 -4.31 -11.00
CA SER A 145 9.45 -4.98 -12.28
C SER A 145 8.77 -6.33 -12.11
N LYS A 146 8.02 -6.76 -13.13
CA LYS A 146 7.40 -8.09 -13.15
C LYS A 146 8.44 -9.23 -13.06
N PRO A 147 9.63 -9.16 -13.68
CA PRO A 147 10.70 -10.12 -13.44
C PRO A 147 11.16 -10.18 -11.98
N ALA A 148 11.25 -9.05 -11.28
CA ALA A 148 11.60 -9.05 -9.86
C ALA A 148 10.52 -9.71 -8.98
N LEU A 149 9.24 -9.47 -9.30
CA LEU A 149 8.12 -10.15 -8.63
C LEU A 149 8.14 -11.67 -8.88
N GLU A 150 8.38 -12.09 -10.12
CA GLU A 150 8.46 -13.51 -10.49
C GLU A 150 9.60 -14.21 -9.76
N ASP A 151 10.78 -13.59 -9.73
CA ASP A 151 11.93 -14.14 -9.03
C ASP A 151 11.64 -14.25 -7.52
N ALA A 152 11.07 -13.22 -6.90
CA ALA A 152 10.66 -13.27 -5.50
C ALA A 152 9.63 -14.39 -5.26
N ALA A 153 8.60 -14.51 -6.10
CA ALA A 153 7.58 -15.55 -5.96
C ALA A 153 8.15 -16.97 -6.08
N ARG A 154 9.19 -17.17 -6.89
CA ARG A 154 9.89 -18.45 -6.99
C ARG A 154 10.77 -18.71 -5.77
N ASN A 155 11.60 -17.74 -5.39
CA ASN A 155 12.77 -17.94 -4.54
C ASN A 155 12.64 -17.46 -3.09
N ALA A 156 11.60 -16.68 -2.74
CA ALA A 156 11.37 -16.30 -1.35
C ALA A 156 11.00 -17.52 -0.52
N MET A 157 11.76 -17.77 0.55
CA MET A 157 11.64 -18.95 1.39
C MET A 157 11.14 -18.62 2.79
N LEU A 158 11.32 -17.38 3.23
CA LEU A 158 10.94 -16.93 4.57
C LEU A 158 9.46 -16.55 4.63
N LEU A 159 8.79 -16.88 5.73
CA LEU A 159 7.39 -16.50 5.97
C LEU A 159 7.20 -14.99 5.83
N SER A 160 8.10 -14.21 6.43
CA SER A 160 8.06 -12.76 6.35
C SER A 160 8.15 -12.25 4.90
N GLU A 161 8.93 -12.92 4.05
CA GLU A 161 9.06 -12.58 2.63
C GLU A 161 7.79 -12.90 1.83
N ARG A 162 7.11 -14.00 2.16
CA ARG A 162 5.83 -14.38 1.55
C ARG A 162 4.70 -13.45 1.97
N GLU A 163 4.71 -12.94 3.21
CA GLU A 163 3.69 -12.03 3.72
C GLU A 163 3.91 -10.57 3.25
N HIS A 164 5.17 -10.11 3.24
CA HIS A 164 5.51 -8.71 3.01
C HIS A 164 5.98 -8.42 1.58
N VAL A 165 5.60 -9.24 0.60
CA VAL A 165 5.70 -9.07 -0.87
C VAL A 165 7.09 -8.69 -1.39
N THR A 166 7.54 -7.48 -1.10
CA THR A 166 8.79 -6.88 -1.59
C THR A 166 9.99 -7.19 -0.69
N LEU A 167 9.80 -7.79 0.48
CA LEU A 167 10.87 -8.00 1.46
C LEU A 167 12.05 -8.81 0.89
N TYR A 168 11.78 -9.88 0.12
CA TYR A 168 12.82 -10.63 -0.59
C TYR A 168 13.63 -9.73 -1.55
N ILE A 169 12.93 -8.89 -2.33
CA ILE A 169 13.55 -7.96 -3.28
C ILE A 169 14.43 -6.95 -2.52
N ARG A 170 13.91 -6.39 -1.43
CA ARG A 170 14.59 -5.40 -0.58
C ARG A 170 15.88 -5.96 0.02
N ASN A 171 15.87 -7.22 0.47
CA ASN A 171 17.00 -7.85 1.15
C ASN A 171 18.04 -8.42 0.17
N ASN A 172 17.68 -8.69 -1.08
CA ASN A 172 18.58 -9.31 -2.04
C ASN A 172 19.38 -8.29 -2.86
N LYS A 173 20.71 -8.42 -2.88
CA LYS A 173 21.64 -7.50 -3.56
C LYS A 173 21.58 -7.57 -5.09
N LYS A 174 21.00 -8.62 -5.67
CA LYS A 174 20.94 -8.78 -7.14
C LYS A 174 20.04 -7.75 -7.83
N PHE A 175 19.08 -7.18 -7.12
CA PHE A 175 18.14 -6.21 -7.67
C PHE A 175 18.70 -4.80 -7.61
N LYS A 176 18.59 -4.06 -8.71
CA LYS A 176 18.90 -2.63 -8.74
C LYS A 176 17.79 -1.88 -8.02
N LYS A 177 18.10 -1.32 -6.85
CA LYS A 177 17.14 -0.67 -5.96
C LYS A 177 17.38 0.82 -5.84
N GLY A 178 16.32 1.59 -5.63
CA GLY A 178 16.39 3.01 -5.33
C GLY A 178 15.34 3.47 -4.31
N SER A 179 15.63 4.56 -3.62
CA SER A 179 14.70 5.21 -2.70
C SER A 179 14.58 6.69 -3.01
N ILE A 180 13.38 7.24 -2.89
CA ILE A 180 13.19 8.70 -2.88
C ILE A 180 12.94 9.20 -1.46
N LYS A 181 13.43 10.41 -1.18
CA LYS A 181 13.16 11.12 0.08
C LYS A 181 12.16 12.24 -0.12
N ALA A 182 11.45 12.57 0.94
CA ALA A 182 10.75 13.83 1.03
C ALA A 182 11.75 14.99 1.19
N LYS A 183 11.32 16.22 0.90
CA LYS A 183 12.16 17.42 1.04
C LYS A 183 12.56 17.72 2.49
N LYS A 184 11.74 17.28 3.44
CA LYS A 184 11.94 17.33 4.89
C LYS A 184 11.52 15.98 5.44
N ASP A 185 11.93 15.68 6.65
CA ASP A 185 11.46 14.50 7.34
C ASP A 185 10.04 14.72 7.89
N TYR A 186 9.09 13.92 7.40
CA TYR A 186 7.70 13.89 7.83
C TYR A 186 7.31 12.52 8.41
N SER A 187 8.29 11.67 8.72
CA SER A 187 8.08 10.30 9.23
C SER A 187 7.32 10.25 10.56
N GLY A 188 7.36 11.33 11.35
CA GLY A 188 6.61 11.46 12.60
C GLY A 188 5.09 11.60 12.44
N PHE A 189 4.58 11.73 11.22
CA PHE A 189 3.14 11.77 10.94
C PHE A 189 2.60 10.40 10.53
N ARG A 190 1.47 10.00 11.11
CA ARG A 190 0.82 8.73 10.82
C ARG A 190 -0.56 8.93 10.20
N LEU A 191 -0.68 8.58 8.91
CA LEU A 191 -1.84 8.75 8.04
C LEU A 191 -2.36 7.41 7.46
N THR A 192 -1.99 6.29 8.07
CA THR A 192 -2.56 4.95 7.82
C THR A 192 -3.71 4.64 8.80
N VAL A 193 -4.45 3.55 8.58
CA VAL A 193 -5.53 3.08 9.45
C VAL A 193 -5.30 1.65 9.89
N ASP A 194 -4.93 1.44 11.15
CA ASP A 194 -4.86 0.11 11.77
C ASP A 194 -5.80 -0.07 12.96
N ASN A 195 -6.10 1.00 13.67
CA ASN A 195 -6.89 0.99 14.89
C ASN A 195 -7.88 2.17 14.94
N GLN A 196 -8.62 2.26 16.04
CA GLN A 196 -9.68 3.26 16.21
C GLN A 196 -9.14 4.69 16.30
N ASP A 197 -7.94 4.91 16.85
CA ASP A 197 -7.31 6.25 16.93
C ASP A 197 -6.86 6.74 15.55
N ASP A 198 -6.26 5.85 14.76
CA ASP A 198 -5.95 6.12 13.36
C ASP A 198 -7.21 6.51 12.58
N PHE A 199 -8.29 5.72 12.73
CA PHE A 199 -9.56 6.00 12.07
C PHE A 199 -10.14 7.36 12.51
N ALA A 200 -10.00 7.73 13.78
CA ALA A 200 -10.46 9.03 14.27
C ALA A 200 -9.71 10.19 13.61
N ILE A 201 -8.40 10.07 13.41
CA ILE A 201 -7.57 11.06 12.72
C ILE A 201 -7.92 11.13 11.24
N ILE A 202 -7.99 10.00 10.54
CA ILE A 202 -8.37 9.97 9.11
C ILE A 202 -9.76 10.56 8.91
N ARG A 203 -10.73 10.23 9.78
CA ARG A 203 -12.06 10.83 9.75
C ARG A 203 -12.01 12.34 9.96
N PHE A 204 -11.18 12.83 10.88
CA PHE A 204 -10.99 14.25 11.11
C PHE A 204 -10.41 14.93 9.86
N LEU A 205 -9.37 14.37 9.26
CA LEU A 205 -8.73 14.91 8.05
C LEU A 205 -9.71 14.98 6.88
N ILE A 206 -10.42 13.88 6.58
CA ILE A 206 -11.42 13.83 5.50
C ILE A 206 -12.52 14.88 5.67
N LYS A 207 -12.94 15.15 6.92
CA LYS A 207 -14.02 16.12 7.20
C LYS A 207 -13.58 17.58 7.14
N ASN A 208 -12.28 17.85 7.30
CA ASN A 208 -11.75 19.20 7.49
C ASN A 208 -10.74 19.58 6.40
N THR A 209 -10.74 18.87 5.27
CA THR A 209 -9.89 19.19 4.12
C THR A 209 -10.66 19.07 2.82
N GLU A 210 -10.17 19.78 1.82
CA GLU A 210 -10.72 19.69 0.47
C GLU A 210 -10.48 18.30 -0.15
N PRO A 211 -11.37 17.81 -1.04
CA PRO A 211 -11.23 16.50 -1.68
C PRO A 211 -9.90 16.28 -2.46
N ASN A 212 -9.19 17.36 -2.79
CA ASN A 212 -7.92 17.36 -3.50
C ASN A 212 -6.70 17.63 -2.60
N ALA A 213 -6.90 17.65 -1.28
CA ALA A 213 -5.82 17.84 -0.31
C ALA A 213 -4.68 16.82 -0.52
N ASN A 214 -3.47 17.34 -0.46
CA ASN A 214 -2.21 16.60 -0.55
C ASN A 214 -1.67 16.31 0.86
N PHE A 215 -0.60 15.52 0.97
CA PHE A 215 -0.12 15.13 2.31
C PHE A 215 0.37 16.31 3.18
N LEU A 216 0.87 17.39 2.56
CA LEU A 216 1.29 18.59 3.29
C LEU A 216 0.09 19.36 3.86
N ASP A 217 -1.07 19.30 3.20
CA ASP A 217 -2.30 19.92 3.70
C ASP A 217 -2.77 19.20 4.98
N TYR A 218 -2.69 17.85 5.00
CA TYR A 218 -2.98 17.06 6.20
C TYR A 218 -2.00 17.34 7.33
N ILE A 219 -0.70 17.42 7.02
CA ILE A 219 0.33 17.78 8.00
C ILE A 219 0.04 19.17 8.58
N SER A 220 -0.23 20.17 7.74
CA SER A 220 -0.54 21.53 8.18
C SER A 220 -1.76 21.55 9.12
N LEU A 221 -2.79 20.79 8.78
CA LEU A 221 -3.99 20.68 9.61
C LEU A 221 -3.70 19.99 10.95
N LEU A 222 -2.92 18.90 10.97
CA LEU A 222 -2.54 18.21 12.20
C LEU A 222 -1.65 19.06 13.10
N THR A 223 -0.69 19.79 12.54
CA THR A 223 0.18 20.70 13.29
C THR A 223 -0.62 21.81 13.97
N LYS A 224 -1.69 22.31 13.33
CA LYS A 224 -2.64 23.27 13.94
C LYS A 224 -3.56 22.63 14.99
N ASN A 225 -3.64 21.31 15.05
CA ASN A 225 -4.52 20.54 15.94
C ASN A 225 -3.74 19.46 16.71
N PRO A 226 -2.79 19.83 17.59
CA PRO A 226 -1.87 18.88 18.23
C PRO A 226 -2.58 17.82 19.08
N LYS A 227 -3.71 18.16 19.72
CA LYS A 227 -4.53 17.19 20.47
C LYS A 227 -5.10 16.07 19.60
N ILE A 228 -5.35 16.35 18.31
CA ILE A 228 -5.78 15.33 17.35
C ILE A 228 -4.58 14.52 16.87
N MET A 229 -3.50 15.19 16.51
CA MET A 229 -2.25 14.58 16.04
C MET A 229 -1.69 13.55 17.04
N LEU A 230 -1.63 13.89 18.32
CA LEU A 230 -1.05 13.04 19.37
C LEU A 230 -1.81 11.71 19.58
N LYS A 231 -3.04 11.56 19.08
CA LYS A 231 -3.84 10.36 19.32
C LYS A 231 -3.23 9.09 18.75
N ASN A 232 -2.47 9.16 17.66
CA ASN A 232 -1.87 7.96 17.07
C ASN A 232 -0.33 7.98 17.00
N MET A 233 0.33 8.99 17.56
CA MET A 233 1.79 9.07 17.55
C MET A 233 2.48 8.05 18.46
N HIS A 234 1.74 7.47 19.41
CA HIS A 234 2.25 6.43 20.29
C HIS A 234 2.33 5.04 19.62
N ILE A 235 1.77 4.90 18.42
CA ILE A 235 1.76 3.63 17.68
C ILE A 235 3.04 3.48 16.87
N ILE A 236 3.66 2.30 16.97
CA ILE A 236 4.91 1.98 16.29
C ILE A 236 4.65 1.71 14.81
N ARG A 237 5.38 2.42 13.94
CA ARG A 237 5.38 2.17 12.49
C ARG A 237 5.87 0.75 12.18
N ASN A 238 5.26 0.09 11.20
CA ASN A 238 5.63 -1.26 10.75
C ASN A 238 5.55 -2.37 11.82
N GLU A 239 4.71 -2.22 12.85
CA GLU A 239 4.54 -3.24 13.90
C GLU A 239 4.24 -4.65 13.33
N GLY A 240 3.44 -4.73 12.26
CA GLY A 240 3.14 -6.00 11.58
C GLY A 240 4.37 -6.67 10.99
N LEU A 241 5.24 -5.90 10.32
CA LEU A 241 6.51 -6.43 9.79
C LEU A 241 7.45 -6.84 10.91
N LEU A 242 7.58 -6.03 11.96
CA LEU A 242 8.42 -6.36 13.12
C LEU A 242 7.99 -7.67 13.80
N LYS A 243 6.69 -7.94 13.85
CA LYS A 243 6.15 -9.20 14.35
C LYS A 243 6.52 -10.37 13.42
N SER A 244 6.24 -10.24 12.12
CA SER A 244 6.55 -11.31 11.14
C SER A 244 8.04 -11.66 11.11
N LEU A 245 8.93 -10.67 11.29
CA LEU A 245 10.38 -10.90 11.38
C LEU A 245 10.81 -11.65 12.65
N LYS A 246 10.10 -11.47 13.77
CA LYS A 246 10.37 -12.23 15.01
C LYS A 246 9.89 -13.67 14.94
N GLU A 247 8.82 -13.92 14.20
CA GLU A 247 8.20 -15.24 14.00
C GLU A 247 8.69 -15.93 12.72
N ASP A 248 9.75 -15.40 12.10
CA ASP A 248 10.15 -15.79 10.76
C ASP A 248 10.70 -17.22 10.72
N LYS A 249 10.37 -17.93 9.65
CA LYS A 249 10.74 -19.33 9.44
C LYS A 249 10.75 -19.66 7.96
N ILE A 250 11.51 -20.68 7.60
CA ILE A 250 11.48 -21.23 6.24
C ILE A 250 10.15 -21.93 6.03
N VAL A 251 9.39 -21.51 5.02
CA VAL A 251 8.08 -22.07 4.65
C VAL A 251 8.07 -22.71 3.27
N LYS A 252 9.17 -22.59 2.52
CA LYS A 252 9.35 -23.20 1.21
C LYS A 252 10.73 -23.85 1.17
N ILE A 253 10.76 -25.18 1.07
CA ILE A 253 11.97 -25.98 0.88
C ILE A 253 11.80 -26.67 -0.48
N PHE A 254 12.81 -26.56 -1.33
CA PHE A 254 12.85 -27.23 -2.63
C PHE A 254 13.30 -28.68 -2.49
#